data_AF-V7ALU2-F1
#
_entry.id   AF-V7ALU2-F1
#
_cell.length_a   1.000
_cell.length_b   1.000
_cell.length_c   1.000
_cell.angle_alpha   90.00
_cell.angle_beta   90.00
_cell.angle_gamma   90.00
#
_symmetry.space_group_name_H-M   'P 1'
#
loop_
_entity.id
_entity.type
_entity.pdbx_description
1 polymer ?
#
loop_
_entity_poly.entity_id
_entity_poly.type
_entity_poly.pdbx_seq_one_letter_code
_entity_poly.pdbx_strand_id
1 'polypeptide(L)' 'APLLVGCDPGNMTDDTLEILSNAEVIAVNQDPLGIQGKKVRMEGALEIWAGPLSEYRVAVLILNKYGDRHAVI' A
#
# COMPACT_ATOMS: atom_id res chain seq x y z
N ALA A 1 4.97 -5.10 7.18
CA ALA A 1 4.70 -6.57 7.22
C ALA A 1 5.83 -7.28 6.46
N PRO A 2 6.01 -8.60 6.59
CA PRO A 2 6.89 -9.32 5.67
C PRO A 2 6.38 -9.21 4.22
N LEU A 3 7.26 -8.91 3.26
CA LEU A 3 6.95 -8.96 1.82
C LEU A 3 7.56 -10.24 1.24
N LEU A 4 6.75 -11.30 1.15
CA LEU A 4 7.16 -12.58 0.58
C LEU A 4 6.42 -12.79 -0.75
N VAL A 5 7.15 -12.95 -1.84
CA VAL A 5 6.58 -13.17 -3.17
C VAL A 5 6.19 -14.64 -3.31
N GLY A 6 4.91 -14.91 -3.52
CA GLY A 6 4.36 -16.26 -3.67
C GLY A 6 4.10 -16.70 -5.12
N CYS A 7 4.35 -15.84 -6.10
CA CYS A 7 4.26 -16.18 -7.53
C CYS A 7 5.62 -16.62 -8.09
N ASP A 8 5.60 -17.28 -9.25
CA ASP A 8 6.82 -17.73 -9.93
C ASP A 8 7.60 -16.51 -10.47
N PRO A 9 8.80 -16.21 -9.94
CA PRO A 9 9.58 -15.07 -10.40
C PRO A 9 10.14 -15.25 -11.82
N GLY A 10 10.20 -16.48 -12.33
CA GLY A 10 10.63 -16.76 -13.71
C GLY A 10 9.53 -16.52 -14.74
N ASN A 11 8.29 -16.31 -14.31
CA ASN A 11 7.12 -16.16 -15.18
C ASN A 11 6.16 -15.08 -14.66
N MET A 12 6.67 -13.87 -14.47
CA MET A 12 5.86 -12.69 -14.12
C MET A 12 5.57 -11.85 -15.36
N THR A 13 4.39 -11.24 -15.40
CA THR A 13 4.08 -10.18 -16.36
C THR A 13 4.82 -8.90 -15.99
N ASP A 14 5.04 -8.01 -16.96
CA ASP A 14 5.65 -6.70 -16.71
C ASP A 14 4.85 -5.88 -15.69
N ASP A 15 3.52 -5.91 -15.76
CA ASP A 15 2.63 -5.25 -14.79
C ASP A 15 2.84 -5.77 -13.36
N THR A 16 3.00 -7.09 -13.20
CA THR A 16 3.28 -7.69 -11.89
C THR A 16 4.65 -7.27 -11.38
N LEU A 17 5.66 -7.26 -12.26
CA LEU A 17 7.00 -6.84 -11.91
C LEU A 17 7.03 -5.36 -11.51
N GLU A 18 6.31 -4.50 -12.23
CA GLU A 18 6.19 -3.07 -11.91
C GLU A 18 5.62 -2.87 -10.50
N ILE A 19 4.55 -3.58 -10.16
CA ILE A 19 3.93 -3.50 -8.82
C ILE A 19 4.90 -4.00 -7.74
N LEU A 20 5.54 -5.15 -7.95
CA LEU A 20 6.41 -5.78 -6.95
C LEU A 20 7.75 -5.07 -6.78
N SER A 21 8.22 -4.33 -7.80
CA SER A 21 9.52 -3.66 -7.80
C SER A 21 9.44 -2.16 -7.48
N ASN A 22 8.25 -1.63 -7.16
CA ASN A 22 8.08 -0.22 -6.82
C ASN A 22 8.92 0.17 -5.59
N ALA A 23 10.04 0.86 -5.84
CA ALA A 23 11.02 1.20 -4.82
C ALA A 23 10.47 2.12 -3.72
N GLU A 24 9.55 3.02 -4.05
CA GLU A 24 8.96 3.95 -3.08
C GLU A 24 8.02 3.22 -2.11
N VAL A 25 7.18 2.32 -2.62
CA VAL A 25 6.29 1.50 -1.79
C VAL A 25 7.08 0.54 -0.91
N ILE A 26 8.15 -0.07 -1.46
CA ILE A 26 9.08 -0.90 -0.68
C ILE A 26 9.72 -0.07 0.44
N ALA A 27 10.18 1.15 0.14
CA ALA A 27 10.81 2.03 1.13
C ALA A 27 9.87 2.38 2.29
N VAL A 28 8.56 2.52 2.05
CA VAL A 28 7.57 2.69 3.11
C VAL A 28 7.49 1.44 4.01
N ASN A 29 7.49 0.23 3.44
CA ASN A 29 7.47 -1.00 4.24
C ASN A 29 8.79 -1.25 5.01
N GLN A 30 9.92 -0.80 4.45
CA GLN A 30 11.26 -0.95 5.03
C GLN A 30 11.73 0.28 5.83
N ASP A 31 10.83 1.22 6.12
CA ASP A 31 11.19 2.40 6.89
C ASP A 31 11.77 2.01 8.26
N PRO A 32 12.91 2.58 8.68
CA PRO A 32 13.62 2.15 9.89
C PRO A 32 12.85 2.41 11.18
N LEU A 33 11.83 3.27 11.15
CA LEU A 33 10.96 3.48 12.31
C LEU A 33 10.11 2.22 12.59
N GLY A 34 9.83 1.40 11.57
CA GLY A 34 9.18 0.09 11.73
C GLY A 34 7.76 0.14 12.28
N ILE A 35 7.09 1.31 12.25
CA ILE A 35 5.74 1.48 12.79
C ILE A 35 4.70 1.09 11.74
N GLN A 36 3.82 0.17 12.11
CA GLN A 36 2.71 -0.23 11.26
C GLN A 36 1.67 0.89 11.16
N GLY A 37 1.24 1.19 9.93
CA GLY A 37 0.13 2.10 9.66
C GLY A 37 -1.18 1.60 10.27
N LYS A 38 -2.03 2.54 10.70
CA LYS A 38 -3.32 2.28 11.33
C LYS A 38 -4.44 2.95 10.54
N LYS A 39 -5.63 2.35 10.58
CA LYS A 39 -6.83 2.97 10.03
C LYS A 39 -7.17 4.21 10.85
N VAL A 40 -7.23 5.36 10.20
CA VAL A 40 -7.51 6.65 10.86
C VAL A 40 -8.90 7.19 10.53
N ARG A 41 -9.49 6.77 9.40
CA ARG A 41 -10.87 7.11 9.02
C ARG A 41 -11.50 6.01 8.18
N MET A 42 -12.82 5.88 8.26
CA MET A 42 -13.62 4.99 7.44
C MET A 42 -14.96 5.66 7.14
N GLU A 43 -15.34 5.70 5.87
CA GLU A 43 -16.62 6.21 5.39
C GLU A 43 -17.19 5.25 4.36
N GLY A 44 -18.10 4.38 4.80
CA GLY A 44 -18.60 3.30 3.96
C GLY A 44 -17.46 2.40 3.49
N ALA A 45 -17.23 2.35 2.17
CA ALA A 45 -16.17 1.56 1.55
C ALA A 45 -14.86 2.34 1.31
N LEU A 46 -14.82 3.64 1.64
CA LEU A 46 -13.59 4.43 1.61
C LEU A 46 -12.88 4.32 2.95
N GLU A 47 -11.62 3.90 2.94
CA GLU A 47 -10.78 3.83 4.13
C GLU A 47 -9.55 4.73 3.99
N ILE A 48 -9.16 5.39 5.08
CA ILE A 48 -7.90 6.12 5.17
C ILE A 48 -7.04 5.45 6.23
N TRP A 49 -5.82 5.09 5.84
CA TRP A 49 -4.79 4.54 6.71
C TRP A 49 -3.62 5.51 6.76
N ALA A 50 -3.01 5.67 7.93
CA ALA A 50 -1.82 6.49 8.09
C ALA A 50 -0.85 5.89 9.11
N GLY A 51 0.44 6.11 8.87
CA GLY A 51 1.51 5.69 9.77
C GLY A 51 2.68 6.67 9.71
N PRO A 52 3.32 6.99 10.85
CA PRO A 52 4.54 7.78 10.83
C PRO A 52 5.66 6.99 10.18
N LEU A 53 6.53 7.69 9.48
CA LEU A 53 7.79 7.20 8.95
C LEU A 53 8.94 7.92 9.66
N SER A 54 10.15 7.45 9.42
CA SER A 54 11.38 8.17 9.77
C SER A 54 11.37 9.61 9.23
N GLU A 55 12.16 10.47 9.89
CA GLU A 55 12.34 11.87 9.50
C GLU A 55 11.05 12.71 9.53
N TYR A 56 10.15 12.42 10.48
CA TYR A 56 8.89 13.15 10.68
C TYR A 56 7.95 13.12 9.47
N ARG A 57 8.12 12.17 8.56
CA ARG A 57 7.22 11.94 7.42
C ARG A 57 6.03 11.08 7.83
N VAL A 58 4.99 11.07 7.00
CA VAL A 58 3.79 10.25 7.21
C VAL A 58 3.42 9.58 5.89
N ALA A 59 3.24 8.27 5.92
CA ALA A 59 2.60 7.54 4.83
C ALA A 59 1.08 7.62 5.01
N VAL A 60 0.36 7.93 3.93
CA VAL A 60 -1.10 7.94 3.88
C VAL A 60 -1.56 7.07 2.73
N LEU A 61 -2.49 6.15 3.01
CA LEU A 61 -3.15 5.30 2.02
C LEU A 61 -4.64 5.60 2.03
N ILE A 62 -5.17 5.92 0.85
CA ILE A 62 -6.60 6.06 0.60
C ILE A 62 -7.04 4.81 -0.16
N LEU A 63 -7.83 3.97 0.49
CA LEU A 63 -8.28 2.70 -0.06
C LEU A 63 -9.76 2.80 -0.43
N ASN A 64 -10.03 2.75 -1.73
CA ASN A 64 -11.38 2.61 -2.25
C ASN A 64 -11.75 1.13 -2.34
N LYS A 65 -12.77 0.71 -1.58
CA LYS A 65 -13.31 -0.67 -1.60
C LYS A 65 -14.68 -0.75 -2.27
N TYR A 66 -15.16 0.33 -2.88
CA TYR A 66 -16.30 0.24 -3.78
C TYR A 66 -15.88 -0.61 -4.98
N GLY A 67 -16.67 -1.63 -5.31
CA GLY A 67 -16.52 -2.33 -6.59
C GLY A 67 -16.95 -1.42 -7.75
N ASP A 68 -16.78 -1.89 -9.00
CA ASP A 68 -17.09 -1.19 -10.27
C ASP A 68 -18.48 -0.54 -10.40
N ARG A 69 -19.37 -0.68 -9.41
CA ARG A 69 -20.72 -0.13 -9.42
C ARG A 69 -20.87 1.30 -8.93
N HIS A 70 -19.81 1.96 -8.45
CA HIS A 70 -19.91 3.35 -7.98
C HIS A 70 -18.81 4.21 -8.58
N ALA A 71 -18.96 4.55 -9.86
CA ALA A 71 -18.37 5.78 -10.40
C ALA A 71 -19.20 6.96 -9.86
N VAL A 72 -18.67 7.66 -8.87
CA VAL A 72 -19.22 8.97 -8.48
C VAL A 72 -18.66 9.98 -9.49
N ILE A 73 -19.54 10.45 -10.37
CA ILE A 73 -19.34 11.64 -11.20
C ILE A 73 -19.73 12.86 -10.36
#